data_AF-X0PTV8-F1
#
_entry.id   AF-X0PTV8-F1
#
_cell.length_a   1.000
_cell.length_b   1.000
_cell.length_c   1.000
_cell.angle_alpha   90.00
_cell.angle_beta   90.00
_cell.angle_gamma   90.00
#
_symmetry.space_group_name_H-M   'P 1'
#
loop_
_entity.id
_entity.type
_entity.pdbx_description
1 polymer ?
#
loop_
_entity_poly.entity_id
_entity_poly.type
_entity_poly.pdbx_seq_one_letter_code
_entity_poly.pdbx_strand_id
1 'polypeptide(L)'
;MPTQELEDRRAFLASLSTPGGPLTIDAPHATVNDRRYFRRIKVEPVPTRPRLRLHERILADWRSSFTQVRRDRMGILMAGPPGAGKSTAQAHLVGEHRQGWRQLDADEFKLRLLAADDSLQQMLPEEFRVAPGQPSRFYPNELSALVHIESSLLLERAVAQSLSVGENVIIDGTMAWKPWATELVTRLDRERYTIHIADVEASREIAAARIVHRWQQGLTGRCQGQVPGRPKAENRCVLGGREGSKDRARGPYPFERTVLFGVHRRRGNCSCAIPTADMRSRPRRR
;
A
#
# COMPACT_ATOMS: atom_id res chain seq x y z
N MET A 1 24.17 8.37 -15.53
CA MET A 1 23.63 7.29 -16.39
C MET A 1 23.07 7.92 -17.64
N PRO A 2 23.53 7.51 -18.84
CA PRO A 2 22.95 7.96 -20.10
C PRO A 2 21.46 7.60 -20.18
N THR A 3 20.65 8.46 -20.80
CA THR A 3 19.19 8.26 -20.93
C THR A 3 18.85 6.93 -21.60
N GLN A 4 19.65 6.49 -22.58
CA GLN A 4 19.47 5.21 -23.28
C GLN A 4 19.57 3.99 -22.32
N GLU A 5 20.55 3.99 -21.40
CA GLU A 5 20.73 2.90 -20.45
C GLU A 5 19.53 2.75 -19.50
N LEU A 6 18.92 3.87 -19.11
CA LEU A 6 17.70 3.88 -18.30
C LEU A 6 16.50 3.35 -19.10
N GLU A 7 16.38 3.71 -20.37
CA GLU A 7 15.31 3.20 -21.23
C GLU A 7 15.46 1.69 -21.48
N ASP A 8 16.67 1.22 -21.76
CA ASP A 8 16.98 -0.20 -21.94
C ASP A 8 16.69 -1.00 -20.65
N ARG A 9 17.09 -0.47 -19.49
CA ARG A 9 16.78 -1.10 -18.20
C ARG A 9 15.27 -1.17 -17.95
N ARG A 10 14.54 -0.10 -18.26
CA ARG A 10 13.08 -0.07 -18.12
C ARG A 10 12.42 -1.10 -19.05
N ALA A 11 12.84 -1.18 -20.31
CA ALA A 11 12.33 -2.15 -21.27
C ALA A 11 12.58 -3.59 -20.82
N PHE A 12 13.79 -3.85 -20.29
CA PHE A 12 14.15 -5.14 -19.71
C PHE A 12 13.26 -5.51 -18.50
N LEU A 13 13.05 -4.60 -17.55
CA LEU A 13 12.17 -4.88 -16.41
C LEU A 13 10.70 -5.07 -16.83
N ALA A 14 10.25 -4.32 -17.83
CA ALA A 14 8.91 -4.44 -18.37
C ALA A 14 8.67 -5.81 -19.01
N SER A 15 9.66 -6.35 -19.75
CA SER A 15 9.53 -7.68 -20.37
C SER A 15 9.41 -8.79 -19.32
N LEU A 16 10.13 -8.68 -18.20
CA LEU A 16 10.06 -9.63 -17.07
C LEU A 16 8.79 -9.51 -16.22
N SER A 17 8.09 -8.37 -16.31
CA SER A 17 6.87 -8.08 -15.53
C SER A 17 5.59 -8.36 -16.33
N THR A 18 5.69 -8.98 -17.50
CA THR A 18 4.55 -9.42 -18.31
C THR A 18 3.77 -10.54 -17.60
N PRO A 19 2.46 -10.74 -17.88
CA PRO A 19 1.69 -11.82 -17.27
C PRO A 19 2.36 -13.20 -17.44
N GLY A 20 2.57 -13.91 -16.33
CA GLY A 20 3.31 -15.18 -16.32
C GLY A 20 4.84 -15.03 -16.30
N GLY A 21 5.36 -13.80 -16.34
CA GLY A 21 6.78 -13.49 -16.23
C GLY A 21 7.35 -13.70 -14.82
N PRO A 22 8.68 -13.68 -14.68
CA PRO A 22 9.35 -14.00 -13.42
C PRO A 22 9.28 -12.89 -12.37
N LEU A 23 8.93 -11.65 -12.73
CA LEU A 23 8.83 -10.50 -11.82
C LEU A 23 7.39 -10.01 -11.63
N THR A 24 6.46 -10.94 -11.44
CA THR A 24 5.06 -10.63 -11.13
C THR A 24 4.68 -11.02 -9.71
N ILE A 25 3.56 -10.47 -9.23
CA ILE A 25 3.01 -10.75 -7.89
C ILE A 25 2.63 -12.22 -7.67
N ASP A 26 2.39 -12.96 -8.76
CA ASP A 26 1.96 -14.35 -8.80
C ASP A 26 3.06 -15.30 -9.32
N ALA A 27 4.28 -14.78 -9.54
CA ALA A 27 5.41 -15.58 -10.02
C ALA A 27 5.70 -16.76 -9.07
N PRO A 28 6.22 -17.90 -9.57
CA PRO A 28 6.59 -19.04 -8.74
C PRO A 28 7.57 -18.69 -7.61
N HIS A 29 8.44 -17.70 -7.85
CA HIS A 29 9.43 -17.22 -6.88
C HIS A 29 8.97 -16.02 -6.04
N ALA A 30 7.72 -15.57 -6.18
CA ALA A 30 7.14 -14.64 -5.22
C ALA A 30 7.19 -15.27 -3.82
N THR A 31 7.50 -14.49 -2.79
CA THR A 31 7.85 -15.05 -1.47
C THR A 31 6.75 -15.92 -0.89
N VAL A 32 5.49 -15.54 -1.10
CA VAL A 32 4.31 -16.29 -0.66
C VAL A 32 4.08 -17.61 -1.38
N ASN A 33 4.67 -17.78 -2.57
CA ASN A 33 4.61 -19.01 -3.36
C ASN A 33 5.80 -19.93 -3.09
N ASP A 34 6.87 -19.40 -2.48
CA ASP A 34 8.06 -20.17 -2.15
C ASP A 34 7.85 -21.07 -0.92
N ARG A 35 8.06 -22.38 -1.09
CA ARG A 35 7.86 -23.39 -0.03
C ARG A 35 8.84 -23.28 1.14
N ARG A 36 9.98 -22.60 0.94
CA ARG A 36 10.95 -22.30 2.01
C ARG A 36 10.36 -21.29 3.00
N TYR A 37 9.54 -20.37 2.50
CA TYR A 37 9.00 -19.25 3.28
C TYR A 37 7.54 -19.48 3.71
N PHE A 38 6.72 -20.12 2.86
CA PHE A 38 5.31 -20.32 3.10
C PHE A 38 4.87 -21.76 2.82
N ARG A 39 3.84 -22.20 3.54
CA ARG A 39 3.11 -23.44 3.32
C ARG A 39 1.67 -23.10 2.98
N ARG A 40 1.01 -23.93 2.16
CA ARG A 40 -0.42 -23.76 1.88
C ARG A 40 -1.24 -24.66 2.82
N ILE A 41 -2.10 -24.06 3.63
CA ILE A 41 -3.06 -24.77 4.49
C ILE A 41 -4.45 -24.29 4.07
N LYS A 42 -5.29 -25.22 3.57
CA LYS A 42 -6.64 -24.88 3.05
C LYS A 42 -6.62 -23.68 2.07
N VAL A 43 -5.64 -23.66 1.16
CA VAL A 43 -5.40 -22.61 0.15
C VAL A 43 -4.75 -21.32 0.68
N GLU A 44 -4.73 -21.09 1.99
CA GLU A 44 -4.10 -19.90 2.57
C GLU A 44 -2.57 -20.04 2.72
N PRO A 45 -1.79 -19.01 2.36
CA PRO A 45 -0.35 -18.99 2.59
C PRO A 45 -0.04 -18.75 4.07
N VAL A 46 0.57 -19.74 4.72
CA VAL A 46 0.97 -19.71 6.12
C VAL A 46 2.51 -19.67 6.21
N PRO A 47 3.12 -18.64 6.83
CA PRO A 47 4.56 -18.54 6.91
C PRO A 47 5.16 -19.72 7.70
N THR A 48 6.36 -20.16 7.30
CA THR A 48 7.17 -21.10 8.08
C THR A 48 7.60 -20.44 9.40
N ARG A 49 8.04 -21.23 10.39
CA ARG A 49 8.50 -20.68 11.68
C ARG A 49 9.64 -19.67 11.53
N PRO A 50 10.68 -19.92 10.70
CA PRO A 50 11.72 -18.91 10.45
C PRO A 50 11.17 -17.63 9.83
N ARG A 51 10.27 -17.74 8.85
CA ARG A 51 9.67 -16.56 8.20
C ARG A 51 8.76 -15.78 9.14
N LEU A 52 8.03 -16.47 10.03
CA LEU A 52 7.25 -15.82 11.07
C LEU A 52 8.12 -15.01 12.04
N ARG A 53 9.28 -15.55 12.47
CA ARG A 53 10.24 -14.80 13.31
C ARG A 53 10.77 -13.56 12.58
N LEU A 54 11.02 -13.66 11.27
CA LEU A 54 11.39 -12.49 10.47
C LEU A 54 10.27 -11.43 10.48
N HIS A 55 9.02 -11.84 10.30
CA HIS A 55 7.87 -10.93 10.36
C HIS A 55 7.77 -10.23 11.71
N GLU A 56 7.95 -10.96 12.81
CA GLU A 56 7.93 -10.41 14.17
C GLU A 56 9.03 -9.37 14.36
N ARG A 57 10.25 -9.64 13.90
CA ARG A 57 11.35 -8.67 13.92
C ARG A 57 11.03 -7.41 13.11
N ILE A 58 10.57 -7.57 11.86
CA ILE A 58 10.22 -6.44 10.99
C ILE A 58 9.13 -5.56 11.64
N LEU A 59 8.11 -6.18 12.23
CA LEU A 59 7.03 -5.46 12.92
C LEU A 59 7.54 -4.77 14.20
N ALA A 60 8.41 -5.42 14.98
CA ALA A 60 9.02 -4.81 16.16
C ALA A 60 9.89 -3.59 15.79
N ASP A 61 10.74 -3.72 14.76
CA ASP A 61 11.59 -2.65 14.25
C ASP A 61 10.78 -1.49 13.65
N TRP A 62 9.69 -1.83 12.96
CA TRP A 62 8.75 -0.82 12.45
C TRP A 62 8.06 -0.07 13.59
N ARG A 63 7.61 -0.79 14.63
CA ARG A 63 6.94 -0.20 15.77
C ARG A 63 7.87 0.72 16.56
N SER A 64 9.11 0.29 16.81
CA SER A 64 10.13 1.07 17.51
C SER A 64 10.57 2.33 16.76
N SER A 65 10.34 2.40 15.44
CA SER A 65 10.65 3.57 14.62
C SER A 65 9.79 4.80 14.95
N PHE A 66 8.63 4.64 15.60
CA PHE A 66 7.80 5.75 16.07
C PHE A 66 7.27 5.49 17.48
N THR A 67 7.83 6.20 18.46
CA THR A 67 7.51 6.03 19.89
C THR A 67 6.51 7.05 20.43
N GLN A 68 6.31 8.17 19.72
CA GLN A 68 5.49 9.31 20.15
C GLN A 68 4.08 9.32 19.54
N VAL A 69 3.58 8.17 19.11
CA VAL A 69 2.27 8.06 18.45
C VAL A 69 1.13 8.31 19.45
N ARG A 70 0.25 9.23 19.11
CA ARG A 70 -0.95 9.58 19.90
C ARG A 70 -1.99 8.46 19.83
N ARG A 71 -2.89 8.40 20.81
CA ARG A 71 -3.90 7.34 20.95
C ARG A 71 -5.32 7.87 21.03
N ASP A 72 -5.67 8.76 20.11
CA ASP A 72 -6.97 9.43 20.08
C ASP A 72 -7.99 8.71 19.16
N ARG A 73 -7.64 7.53 18.63
CA ARG A 73 -8.44 6.78 17.66
C ARG A 73 -8.80 7.60 16.43
N MET A 74 -7.84 8.34 15.87
CA MET A 74 -8.02 9.04 14.59
C MET A 74 -7.42 8.23 13.45
N GLY A 75 -8.16 8.08 12.36
CA GLY A 75 -7.70 7.37 11.16
C GLY A 75 -7.79 8.27 9.93
N ILE A 76 -6.70 8.38 9.17
CA ILE A 76 -6.68 9.00 7.84
C ILE A 76 -6.45 7.91 6.81
N LEU A 77 -7.41 7.71 5.91
CA LEU A 77 -7.31 6.81 4.77
C LEU A 77 -6.90 7.62 3.54
N MET A 78 -5.73 7.32 3.00
CA MET A 78 -5.26 7.94 1.77
C MET A 78 -5.64 7.05 0.58
N ALA A 79 -6.42 7.59 -0.35
CA ALA A 79 -6.82 6.95 -1.59
C ALA A 79 -6.18 7.65 -2.79
N GLY A 80 -5.99 6.91 -3.88
CA GLY A 80 -5.48 7.46 -5.13
C GLY A 80 -4.38 6.62 -5.77
N PRO A 81 -4.14 6.78 -7.08
CA PRO A 81 -3.15 5.98 -7.80
C PRO A 81 -1.71 6.21 -7.31
N PRO A 82 -0.79 5.28 -7.58
CA PRO A 82 0.64 5.57 -7.42
C PRO A 82 1.02 6.81 -8.26
N GLY A 83 1.90 7.66 -7.74
CA GLY A 83 2.28 8.91 -8.41
C GLY A 83 1.28 10.07 -8.28
N ALA A 84 0.11 9.88 -7.66
CA ALA A 84 -0.88 10.95 -7.50
C ALA A 84 -0.42 12.12 -6.63
N GLY A 85 0.52 11.88 -5.70
CA GLY A 85 0.99 12.89 -4.75
C GLY A 85 0.44 12.73 -3.32
N LYS A 86 0.03 11.50 -2.95
CA LYS A 86 -0.49 11.19 -1.59
C LYS A 86 0.41 11.70 -0.47
N SER A 87 1.73 11.57 -0.60
CA SER A 87 2.68 12.05 0.41
C SER A 87 2.62 13.57 0.62
N THR A 88 2.39 14.34 -0.45
CA THR A 88 2.22 15.81 -0.37
C THR A 88 0.91 16.15 0.32
N ALA A 89 -0.19 15.48 -0.05
CA ALA A 89 -1.48 15.65 0.61
C ALA A 89 -1.42 15.27 2.10
N GLN A 90 -0.76 14.16 2.42
CA GLN A 90 -0.53 13.71 3.79
C GLN A 90 0.22 14.76 4.60
N ALA A 91 1.30 15.34 4.06
CA ALA A 91 2.07 16.39 4.74
C ALA A 91 1.20 17.61 5.06
N HIS A 92 0.31 18.02 4.16
CA HIS A 92 -0.65 19.09 4.41
C HIS A 92 -1.70 18.73 5.47
N LEU A 93 -2.18 17.48 5.49
CA LEU A 93 -3.22 17.04 6.44
C LEU A 93 -2.70 16.93 7.88
N VAL A 94 -1.46 16.44 8.07
CA VAL A 94 -0.92 16.20 9.41
C VAL A 94 -0.04 17.34 9.92
N GLY A 95 0.43 18.21 9.03
CA GLY A 95 1.29 19.35 9.35
C GLY A 95 2.50 18.96 10.19
N GLU A 96 2.81 19.79 11.18
CA GLU A 96 3.92 19.59 12.13
C GLU A 96 3.70 18.39 13.08
N HIS A 97 2.47 17.88 13.17
CA HIS A 97 2.13 16.79 14.10
C HIS A 97 2.43 15.39 13.56
N ARG A 98 3.23 15.25 12.50
CA ARG A 98 3.54 13.96 11.85
C ARG A 98 4.04 12.87 12.80
N GLN A 99 4.81 13.24 13.84
CA GLN A 99 5.32 12.28 14.84
C GLN A 99 4.22 11.63 15.69
N GLY A 100 3.07 12.29 15.81
CA GLY A 100 1.90 11.79 16.53
C GLY A 100 1.09 10.74 15.76
N TRP A 101 1.45 10.43 14.51
CA TRP A 101 0.71 9.52 13.64
C TRP A 101 1.54 8.29 13.27
N ARG A 102 0.90 7.11 13.33
CA ARG A 102 1.46 5.88 12.79
C ARG A 102 1.24 5.83 11.29
N GLN A 103 2.34 5.78 10.53
CA GLN A 103 2.30 5.56 9.08
C GLN A 103 2.21 4.05 8.78
N LEU A 104 1.17 3.67 8.05
CA LEU A 104 0.87 2.29 7.64
C LEU A 104 0.86 2.24 6.11
N ASP A 105 1.98 1.83 5.53
CA ASP A 105 2.19 1.72 4.07
C ASP A 105 2.85 0.37 3.75
N ALA A 106 2.25 -0.40 2.85
CA ALA A 106 2.81 -1.68 2.38
C ALA A 106 4.21 -1.52 1.78
N ASP A 107 4.50 -0.39 1.11
CA ASP A 107 5.80 -0.18 0.49
C ASP A 107 6.93 -0.08 1.53
N GLU A 108 6.64 0.32 2.78
CA GLU A 108 7.64 0.27 3.85
C GLU A 108 8.01 -1.17 4.21
N PHE A 109 7.01 -2.05 4.28
CA PHE A 109 7.24 -3.46 4.56
C PHE A 109 7.95 -4.17 3.42
N LYS A 110 7.72 -3.78 2.16
CA LYS A 110 8.49 -4.28 1.02
C LYS A 110 9.98 -4.00 1.19
N LEU A 111 10.33 -2.76 1.53
CA LEU A 111 11.73 -2.37 1.76
C LEU A 111 12.37 -3.17 2.91
N ARG A 112 11.65 -3.34 4.02
CA ARG A 112 12.14 -4.10 5.17
C ARG A 112 12.33 -5.59 4.83
N LEU A 113 11.41 -6.19 4.07
CA LEU A 113 11.55 -7.56 3.58
C LEU A 113 12.76 -7.72 2.67
N LEU A 114 12.92 -6.82 1.70
CA LEU A 114 14.02 -6.85 0.74
C LEU A 114 15.38 -6.53 1.37
N ALA A 115 15.41 -5.80 2.48
CA ALA A 115 16.64 -5.50 3.22
C ALA A 115 17.02 -6.60 4.21
N ALA A 116 16.06 -7.36 4.71
CA ALA A 116 16.29 -8.42 5.69
C ALA A 116 16.49 -9.81 5.06
N ASP A 117 16.20 -9.95 3.76
CA ASP A 117 16.48 -11.15 3.02
C ASP A 117 17.87 -11.03 2.38
N ASP A 118 18.86 -11.61 3.05
CA ASP A 118 20.26 -11.68 2.61
C ASP A 118 20.39 -12.43 1.26
N SER A 119 19.29 -13.00 0.77
CA SER A 119 19.22 -13.86 -0.38
C SER A 119 18.26 -13.36 -1.46
N LEU A 120 18.33 -12.08 -1.83
CA LEU A 120 17.64 -11.56 -3.03
C LEU A 120 17.82 -12.46 -4.26
N GLN A 121 18.98 -13.11 -4.39
CA GLN A 121 19.28 -14.13 -5.40
C GLN A 121 18.34 -15.34 -5.36
N GLN A 122 17.96 -15.80 -4.17
CA GLN A 122 17.09 -16.96 -4.01
C GLN A 122 15.65 -16.67 -4.46
N MET A 123 15.25 -15.39 -4.53
CA MET A 123 13.97 -14.96 -5.07
C MET A 123 13.95 -14.88 -6.60
N LEU A 124 15.11 -15.03 -7.24
CA LEU A 124 15.21 -15.03 -8.70
C LEU A 124 15.16 -16.47 -9.24
N PRO A 125 14.60 -16.65 -10.45
CA PRO A 125 14.85 -17.85 -11.25
C PRO A 125 16.35 -18.09 -11.47
N GLU A 126 16.74 -19.34 -11.68
CA GLU A 126 18.16 -19.75 -11.75
C GLU A 126 18.92 -18.99 -12.84
N GLU A 127 18.29 -18.77 -13.99
CA GLU A 127 18.86 -18.03 -15.13
C GLU A 127 19.17 -16.55 -14.83
N PHE A 128 18.61 -16.01 -13.75
CA PHE A 128 18.83 -14.63 -13.30
C PHE A 128 19.73 -14.54 -12.07
N ARG A 129 20.16 -15.69 -11.51
CA ARG A 129 21.08 -15.73 -10.38
C ARG A 129 22.50 -15.45 -10.84
N VAL A 130 23.26 -14.80 -9.97
CA VAL A 130 24.71 -14.63 -10.15
C VAL A 130 25.47 -15.59 -9.23
N ALA A 131 26.72 -15.89 -9.59
CA ALA A 131 27.58 -16.72 -8.76
C ALA A 131 27.79 -16.10 -7.37
N PRO A 132 28.00 -16.91 -6.31
CA PRO A 132 28.28 -16.39 -4.97
C PRO A 132 29.40 -15.35 -4.98
N GLY A 133 29.17 -14.20 -4.33
CA GLY A 133 30.13 -13.09 -4.27
C GLY A 133 30.02 -12.05 -5.39
N GLN A 134 29.17 -12.27 -6.42
CA GLN A 134 28.88 -11.26 -7.43
C GLN A 134 27.70 -10.36 -7.04
N PRO A 135 27.70 -9.07 -7.46
CA PRO A 135 26.58 -8.19 -7.23
C PRO A 135 25.35 -8.66 -8.02
N SER A 136 24.18 -8.57 -7.39
CA SER A 136 22.91 -8.88 -8.03
C SER A 136 22.71 -8.08 -9.31
N ARG A 137 22.20 -8.73 -10.36
CA ARG A 137 21.73 -8.06 -11.58
C ARG A 137 20.50 -7.17 -11.34
N PHE A 138 19.81 -7.37 -10.22
CA PHE A 138 18.62 -6.61 -9.83
C PHE A 138 18.86 -5.80 -8.58
N TYR A 139 18.34 -4.58 -8.58
CA TYR A 139 18.26 -3.75 -7.39
C TYR A 139 17.08 -4.21 -6.52
N PRO A 140 17.17 -4.12 -5.18
CA PRO A 140 16.13 -4.60 -4.28
C PRO A 140 14.72 -4.12 -4.66
N ASN A 141 14.58 -2.83 -4.97
CA ASN A 141 13.28 -2.23 -5.31
C ASN A 141 12.67 -2.78 -6.61
N GLU A 142 13.48 -3.30 -7.54
CA GLU A 142 13.00 -3.93 -8.78
C GLU A 142 12.38 -5.31 -8.51
N LEU A 143 12.64 -5.89 -7.34
CA LEU A 143 12.09 -7.19 -6.93
C LEU A 143 10.79 -7.05 -6.12
N SER A 144 10.29 -5.83 -5.91
CA SER A 144 9.22 -5.67 -4.92
C SER A 144 7.84 -6.20 -5.33
N ALA A 145 7.68 -6.59 -6.59
CA ALA A 145 6.54 -7.39 -7.02
C ALA A 145 6.51 -8.75 -6.29
N LEU A 146 7.68 -9.37 -6.09
CA LEU A 146 7.83 -10.70 -5.49
C LEU A 146 7.45 -10.71 -3.99
N VAL A 147 7.62 -9.58 -3.29
CA VAL A 147 7.21 -9.43 -1.88
C VAL A 147 5.83 -8.78 -1.72
N HIS A 148 5.11 -8.51 -2.81
CA HIS A 148 3.88 -7.72 -2.77
C HIS A 148 2.85 -8.28 -1.80
N ILE A 149 2.49 -9.56 -1.94
CA ILE A 149 1.45 -10.19 -1.12
C ILE A 149 1.92 -10.29 0.35
N GLU A 150 3.17 -10.66 0.59
CA GLU A 150 3.73 -10.75 1.93
C GLU A 150 3.76 -9.39 2.65
N SER A 151 4.09 -8.32 1.94
CA SER A 151 4.05 -6.96 2.49
C SER A 151 2.64 -6.54 2.90
N SER A 152 1.61 -6.96 2.16
CA SER A 152 0.21 -6.74 2.52
C SER A 152 -0.17 -7.51 3.80
N LEU A 153 0.30 -8.75 3.97
CA LEU A 153 0.09 -9.53 5.20
C LEU A 153 0.71 -8.83 6.42
N LEU A 154 1.90 -8.24 6.26
CA LEU A 154 2.55 -7.45 7.31
C LEU A 154 1.77 -6.16 7.61
N LEU A 155 1.31 -5.45 6.57
CA LEU A 155 0.49 -4.26 6.73
C LEU A 155 -0.80 -4.57 7.50
N GLU A 156 -1.49 -5.68 7.19
CA GLU A 156 -2.71 -6.07 7.90
C GLU A 156 -2.47 -6.36 9.38
N ARG A 157 -1.34 -7.01 9.71
CA ARG A 157 -0.91 -7.22 11.10
C ARG A 157 -0.57 -5.90 11.79
N ALA A 158 0.12 -5.00 11.11
CA ALA A 158 0.49 -3.69 11.62
C ALA A 158 -0.76 -2.83 11.90
N VAL A 159 -1.71 -2.79 10.96
CA VAL A 159 -3.04 -2.19 11.15
C VAL A 159 -3.70 -2.80 12.38
N ALA A 160 -3.74 -4.13 12.48
CA ALA A 160 -4.38 -4.79 13.61
C ALA A 160 -3.78 -4.39 14.97
N GLN A 161 -2.45 -4.39 15.05
CA GLN A 161 -1.73 -4.01 16.26
C GLN A 161 -1.97 -2.54 16.63
N SER A 162 -1.93 -1.63 15.67
CA SER A 162 -2.16 -0.20 15.92
C SER A 162 -3.60 0.11 16.35
N LEU A 163 -4.59 -0.52 15.70
CA LEU A 163 -5.99 -0.32 16.05
C LEU A 163 -6.32 -0.85 17.46
N SER A 164 -5.73 -1.99 17.85
CA SER A 164 -5.98 -2.59 19.17
C SER A 164 -5.61 -1.69 20.36
N VAL A 165 -4.64 -0.79 20.17
CA VAL A 165 -4.17 0.16 21.20
C VAL A 165 -4.69 1.58 20.99
N GLY A 166 -5.55 1.79 19.99
CA GLY A 166 -6.16 3.09 19.71
C GLY A 166 -5.23 4.14 19.11
N GLU A 167 -4.10 3.75 18.49
CA GLU A 167 -3.14 4.67 17.87
C GLU A 167 -3.81 5.52 16.77
N ASN A 168 -3.36 6.77 16.62
CA ASN A 168 -3.69 7.59 15.46
C ASN A 168 -2.95 7.03 14.25
N VAL A 169 -3.69 6.71 13.18
CA VAL A 169 -3.17 5.98 12.01
C VAL A 169 -3.36 6.77 10.73
N ILE A 170 -2.37 6.71 9.85
CA ILE A 170 -2.48 7.08 8.44
C ILE A 170 -2.26 5.80 7.65
N ILE A 171 -3.27 5.37 6.91
CA ILE A 171 -3.24 4.15 6.11
C ILE A 171 -3.15 4.54 4.65
N ASP A 172 -1.99 4.29 4.06
CA ASP A 172 -1.69 4.58 2.66
C ASP A 172 -2.05 3.39 1.78
N GLY A 173 -2.85 3.65 0.75
CA GLY A 173 -3.20 2.65 -0.24
C GLY A 173 -3.71 3.28 -1.54
N THR A 174 -4.02 2.44 -2.51
CA THR A 174 -4.80 2.89 -3.67
C THR A 174 -6.30 2.88 -3.40
N MET A 175 -6.73 2.12 -2.38
CA MET A 175 -8.14 1.81 -2.08
C MET A 175 -8.89 1.20 -3.27
N ALA A 176 -8.17 0.65 -4.25
CA ALA A 176 -8.75 0.13 -5.49
C ALA A 176 -9.53 -1.19 -5.27
N TRP A 177 -9.17 -1.98 -4.27
CA TRP A 177 -9.86 -3.23 -3.96
C TRP A 177 -10.97 -2.99 -2.93
N LYS A 178 -12.21 -2.87 -3.42
CA LYS A 178 -13.40 -2.51 -2.64
C LYS A 178 -13.66 -3.39 -1.40
N PRO A 179 -13.56 -4.74 -1.46
CA PRO A 179 -13.79 -5.59 -0.29
C PRO A 179 -12.87 -5.23 0.88
N TRP A 180 -11.57 -5.05 0.63
CA TRP A 180 -10.62 -4.67 1.68
C TRP A 180 -10.84 -3.25 2.20
N ALA A 181 -11.11 -2.28 1.32
CA ALA A 181 -11.42 -0.92 1.76
C ALA A 181 -12.68 -0.90 2.65
N THR A 182 -13.69 -1.70 2.30
CA THR A 182 -14.95 -1.80 3.06
C THR A 182 -14.72 -2.49 4.41
N GLU A 183 -13.95 -3.58 4.44
CA GLU A 183 -13.58 -4.26 5.69
C GLU A 183 -12.75 -3.33 6.60
N LEU A 184 -11.80 -2.58 6.03
CA LEU A 184 -10.98 -1.63 6.77
C LEU A 184 -11.83 -0.53 7.43
N VAL A 185 -12.76 0.07 6.68
CA VAL A 185 -13.68 1.08 7.21
C VAL A 185 -14.59 0.49 8.28
N THR A 186 -15.13 -0.71 8.04
CA THR A 186 -15.98 -1.42 9.02
C THR A 186 -15.22 -1.68 10.32
N ARG A 187 -13.96 -2.10 10.21
CA ARG A 187 -13.08 -2.33 11.35
C ARG A 187 -12.79 -1.04 12.11
N LEU A 188 -12.46 0.05 11.41
CA LEU A 188 -12.23 1.36 12.04
C LEU A 188 -13.46 1.84 12.80
N ASP A 189 -14.65 1.72 12.20
CA ASP A 189 -15.93 2.07 12.82
C ASP A 189 -16.20 1.23 14.09
N ARG A 190 -16.00 -0.09 14.01
CA ARG A 190 -16.14 -1.01 15.15
C ARG A 190 -15.20 -0.64 16.31
N GLU A 191 -13.98 -0.23 16.01
CA GLU A 191 -12.97 0.22 17.00
C GLU A 191 -13.16 1.69 17.43
N ARG A 192 -14.27 2.33 17.02
CA ARG A 192 -14.70 3.70 17.33
C ARG A 192 -13.71 4.78 16.88
N TYR A 193 -13.13 4.59 15.71
CA TYR A 193 -12.25 5.58 15.12
C TYR A 193 -13.02 6.76 14.52
N THR A 194 -12.45 7.96 14.63
CA THR A 194 -12.82 9.07 13.75
C THR A 194 -12.10 8.89 12.43
N ILE A 195 -12.84 8.67 11.35
CA ILE A 195 -12.30 8.36 10.03
C ILE A 195 -12.32 9.60 9.14
N HIS A 196 -11.16 9.93 8.57
CA HIS A 196 -10.98 10.92 7.53
C HIS A 196 -10.52 10.20 6.26
N ILE A 197 -11.10 10.55 5.12
CA ILE A 197 -10.71 9.99 3.83
C ILE A 197 -10.16 11.12 2.98
N ALA A 198 -8.98 10.94 2.42
CA ALA A 198 -8.36 11.86 1.48
C ALA A 198 -8.19 11.14 0.15
N ASP A 199 -8.98 11.54 -0.84
CA ASP A 199 -8.84 11.06 -2.21
C ASP A 199 -7.92 12.00 -3.00
N VAL A 200 -6.85 11.46 -3.55
CA VAL A 200 -5.80 12.21 -4.23
C VAL A 200 -5.76 11.78 -5.68
N GLU A 201 -6.19 12.67 -6.56
CA GLU A 201 -6.28 12.42 -7.99
C GLU A 201 -5.15 13.11 -8.76
N ALA A 202 -4.74 12.47 -9.86
CA ALA A 202 -3.87 13.03 -10.87
C ALA A 202 -4.23 12.42 -12.23
N SER A 203 -3.90 13.11 -13.33
CA SER A 203 -4.04 12.51 -14.66
C SER A 203 -3.14 11.27 -14.78
N ARG A 204 -3.53 10.32 -15.63
CA ARG A 204 -2.76 9.09 -15.86
C ARG A 204 -1.34 9.40 -16.32
N GLU A 205 -1.20 10.36 -17.22
CA GLU A 205 0.07 10.78 -17.81
C GLU A 205 1.00 11.33 -16.73
N ILE A 206 0.49 12.22 -15.87
CA ILE A 206 1.25 12.81 -14.77
C ILE A 206 1.66 11.75 -13.74
N ALA A 207 0.72 10.86 -13.36
CA ALA A 207 0.99 9.80 -12.41
C ALA A 207 2.08 8.84 -12.94
N ALA A 208 1.98 8.42 -14.21
CA ALA A 208 2.96 7.56 -14.86
C ALA A 208 4.34 8.23 -14.96
N ALA A 209 4.39 9.50 -15.39
CA ALA A 209 5.64 10.25 -15.47
C ALA A 209 6.33 10.37 -14.11
N ARG A 210 5.56 10.61 -13.03
CA ARG A 210 6.08 10.68 -11.66
C ARG A 210 6.61 9.35 -11.16
N ILE A 211 5.98 8.23 -11.51
CA ILE A 211 6.46 6.88 -11.17
C ILE A 211 7.81 6.63 -11.83
N VAL A 212 7.92 6.91 -13.14
CA VAL A 212 9.17 6.75 -13.90
C VAL A 212 10.27 7.64 -13.33
N HIS A 213 9.98 8.92 -13.10
CA HIS A 213 10.93 9.86 -12.51
C HIS A 213 11.43 9.38 -11.14
N ARG A 214 10.53 8.92 -10.26
CA ARG A 214 10.92 8.41 -8.93
C ARG A 214 11.83 7.18 -9.03
N TRP A 215 11.57 6.27 -9.97
CA TRP A 215 12.43 5.11 -10.22
C TRP A 215 13.82 5.52 -10.71
N GLN A 216 13.91 6.47 -11.67
CA GLN A 216 15.18 7.00 -12.17
C GLN A 216 16.02 7.66 -11.06
N GLN A 217 15.38 8.43 -10.18
CA GLN A 217 16.04 9.04 -9.01
C GLN A 217 16.60 7.97 -8.06
N GLY A 218 15.84 6.89 -7.82
CA GLY A 218 16.28 5.77 -6.99
C GLY A 218 17.50 5.04 -7.55
N LEU A 219 17.58 4.88 -8.88
CA LEU A 219 18.77 4.32 -9.55
C LEU A 219 19.97 5.28 -9.47
N THR A 220 19.76 6.56 -9.79
CA THR A 220 20.84 7.55 -9.87
C THR A 220 21.49 7.80 -8.51
N GLY A 221 20.69 7.93 -7.43
CA GLY A 221 21.22 8.13 -6.08
C GLY A 221 22.08 6.96 -5.57
N ARG A 222 21.85 5.73 -6.06
CA ARG A 222 22.71 4.58 -5.73
C ARG A 222 23.99 4.53 -6.56
N CYS A 223 23.94 4.95 -7.83
CA CYS A 223 25.12 5.02 -8.68
C CYS A 223 26.14 6.07 -8.20
N GLN A 224 25.68 7.11 -7.48
CA GLN A 224 26.52 8.15 -6.90
C GLN A 224 27.11 7.79 -5.52
N GLY A 225 26.99 6.53 -5.06
CA GLY A 225 27.62 6.08 -3.82
C GLY A 225 27.02 6.70 -2.54
N GLN A 226 25.81 7.25 -2.60
CA GLN A 226 25.15 7.76 -1.42
C GLN A 226 24.73 6.57 -0.53
N VAL A 227 25.50 6.35 0.53
CA VAL A 227 25.29 5.37 1.62
C VAL A 227 23.82 5.35 2.02
N PRO A 228 23.21 4.19 2.37
CA PRO A 228 21.81 4.14 2.77
C PRO A 228 21.62 4.76 4.17
N GLY A 229 21.67 6.09 4.25
CA GLY A 229 20.87 6.82 5.21
C GLY A 229 19.41 6.51 4.91
N ARG A 230 18.62 6.22 5.96
CA ARG A 230 17.18 5.87 5.88
C ARG A 230 16.53 6.51 4.65
N PRO A 231 15.93 5.74 3.72
CA PRO A 231 15.27 6.34 2.58
C PRO A 231 14.23 7.33 3.11
N LYS A 232 14.37 8.62 2.74
CA LYS A 232 13.30 9.58 2.92
C LYS A 232 12.03 8.94 2.34
N ALA A 233 10.90 9.07 3.05
CA ALA A 233 9.62 8.48 2.66
C ALA A 233 9.22 8.76 1.18
N GLU A 234 9.85 9.75 0.57
CA GLU A 234 9.66 10.23 -0.81
C GLU A 234 10.26 9.33 -1.91
N ASN A 235 11.21 8.44 -1.61
CA ASN A 235 11.94 7.65 -2.62
C ASN A 235 11.45 6.19 -2.77
N ARG A 236 10.18 5.93 -2.42
CA ARG A 236 9.55 4.59 -2.51
C ARG A 236 8.93 4.36 -3.91
N CYS A 237 9.58 3.60 -4.78
CA CYS A 237 8.87 2.97 -5.90
C CYS A 237 9.49 1.66 -6.37
N VAL A 238 8.58 0.83 -6.86
CA VAL A 238 8.72 -0.54 -7.33
C VAL A 238 8.15 -0.55 -8.73
N LEU A 239 8.93 -0.93 -9.74
CA LEU A 239 8.35 -1.35 -11.02
C LEU A 239 7.92 -2.81 -10.84
N GLY A 240 6.64 -3.12 -11.08
CA GLY A 240 6.14 -4.51 -11.03
C GLY A 240 4.77 -4.75 -10.38
N GLY A 241 4.03 -3.69 -10.01
CA GLY A 241 2.60 -3.84 -9.67
C GLY A 241 1.74 -3.80 -10.94
N ARG A 242 0.88 -4.81 -11.17
CA ARG A 242 -0.15 -4.78 -12.21
C ARG A 242 -0.84 -3.41 -12.25
N GLU A 243 -0.93 -2.80 -13.42
CA GLU A 243 -1.97 -1.81 -13.71
C GLU A 243 -3.31 -2.51 -13.45
N GLY A 244 -4.04 -2.06 -12.42
CA GLY A 244 -5.44 -2.45 -12.27
C GLY A 244 -6.21 -1.90 -13.46
N SER A 245 -6.50 -2.75 -14.45
CA SER A 245 -7.38 -2.41 -15.56
C SER A 245 -8.75 -1.98 -15.00
N LYS A 246 -9.14 -0.72 -15.25
CA LYS A 246 -10.48 -0.20 -14.95
C LYS A 246 -11.60 -0.82 -15.82
N ASP A 247 -11.30 -1.79 -16.68
CA ASP A 247 -12.22 -2.26 -17.72
C ASP A 247 -13.18 -3.41 -17.35
N ARG A 248 -13.40 -3.70 -16.07
CA ARG A 248 -14.53 -4.56 -15.64
C ARG A 248 -15.38 -3.92 -14.56
N ALA A 249 -16.04 -2.81 -14.91
CA ALA A 249 -17.32 -2.43 -14.33
C ALA A 249 -17.97 -1.33 -15.21
N ARG A 250 -18.54 -1.70 -16.35
CA ARG A 250 -19.57 -0.86 -16.99
C ARG A 250 -20.85 -1.00 -16.17
N GLY A 251 -21.17 0.02 -15.39
CA GLY A 251 -22.44 0.20 -14.68
C GLY A 251 -22.69 1.70 -14.49
N PRO A 252 -23.95 2.17 -14.54
CA PRO A 252 -24.25 3.43 -15.21
C PRO A 252 -24.51 4.56 -14.22
N TYR A 253 -23.51 5.34 -13.83
CA TYR A 253 -23.75 6.66 -13.23
C TYR A 253 -22.63 7.65 -13.60
N PRO A 254 -22.95 8.80 -14.21
CA PRO A 254 -21.99 9.85 -14.45
C PRO A 254 -21.86 10.69 -13.17
N PHE A 255 -20.64 10.93 -12.70
CA PHE A 255 -20.38 12.10 -11.87
C PHE A 255 -19.25 12.89 -12.52
N GLU A 256 -19.67 13.97 -13.18
CA GLU A 256 -18.82 15.07 -13.55
C GLU A 256 -18.45 15.89 -12.30
N ARG A 257 -17.16 16.28 -12.29
CA ARG A 257 -16.58 17.51 -11.73
C ARG A 257 -16.36 17.68 -10.21
N THR A 258 -15.19 18.29 -10.00
CA THR A 258 -14.79 19.25 -8.95
C THR A 258 -14.01 18.66 -7.78
N VAL A 259 -12.77 19.15 -7.65
CA VAL A 259 -11.94 19.06 -6.44
C VAL A 259 -12.77 19.54 -5.25
N LEU A 260 -13.22 18.60 -4.42
CA LEU A 260 -13.87 18.87 -3.15
C LEU A 260 -12.98 18.31 -2.04
N PHE A 261 -12.36 19.20 -1.28
CA PHE A 261 -11.88 18.88 0.06
C PHE A 261 -13.11 18.61 0.94
N GLY A 262 -13.62 17.39 0.89
CA GLY A 262 -14.76 16.94 1.69
C GLY A 262 -14.28 16.22 2.95
N VAL A 263 -14.12 16.94 4.06
CA VAL A 263 -13.97 16.31 5.39
C VAL A 263 -15.35 15.78 5.81
N HIS A 264 -15.65 14.53 5.50
CA HIS A 264 -16.87 13.88 5.99
C HIS A 264 -16.67 13.38 7.43
N ARG A 265 -17.07 14.21 8.40
CA ARG A 265 -17.26 13.79 9.80
C ARG A 265 -18.57 13.02 9.91
N ARG A 266 -18.53 11.70 10.04
CA ARG A 266 -19.65 10.96 10.64
C ARG A 266 -19.47 10.96 12.16
N ARG A 267 -20.24 11.79 12.86
CA ARG A 267 -20.51 11.60 14.29
C ARG A 267 -21.75 10.74 14.42
N GLY A 268 -21.58 9.49 14.82
CA GLY A 268 -22.72 8.65 15.25
C GLY A 268 -23.10 9.00 16.68
N ASN A 269 -24.25 9.66 16.88
CA ASN A 269 -25.30 9.11 17.74
C ASN A 269 -26.63 9.88 17.64
N CYS A 270 -27.71 9.09 17.79
CA CYS A 270 -29.06 9.43 18.22
C CYS A 270 -30.14 9.83 17.19
N SER A 271 -31.11 8.89 17.07
CA SER A 271 -32.56 9.08 17.10
C SER A 271 -33.21 9.89 15.96
N CYS A 272 -33.85 9.17 15.03
CA CYS A 272 -35.13 9.62 14.46
C CYS A 272 -36.14 8.48 14.53
N ALA A 273 -37.20 8.75 15.29
CA ALA A 273 -38.36 7.92 15.50
C ALA A 273 -39.13 7.65 14.20
N ILE A 274 -39.80 6.50 14.18
CA ILE A 274 -40.82 6.13 13.19
C ILE A 274 -42.04 7.03 13.43
N PRO A 275 -42.56 7.77 12.43
CA PRO A 275 -43.88 8.39 12.57
C PRO A 275 -44.96 7.33 12.31
N THR A 276 -45.74 7.03 13.33
CA THR A 276 -47.05 6.37 13.21
C THR A 276 -48.00 7.29 12.45
N ALA A 277 -48.46 6.86 11.27
CA ALA A 277 -49.52 7.53 10.54
C ALA A 277 -50.88 7.19 11.20
N ASP A 278 -51.50 8.21 11.80
CA ASP A 278 -52.88 8.16 12.28
C ASP A 278 -53.84 8.36 11.09
N MET A 279 -54.65 7.34 10.84
CA MET A 279 -55.75 7.35 9.87
C MET A 279 -57.03 7.82 10.56
N ARG A 280 -57.55 8.99 10.17
CA ARG A 280 -58.97 9.40 10.08
C ARG A 280 -58.93 10.88 9.67
N SER A 281 -59.55 11.34 8.59
CA SER A 281 -60.98 11.27 8.35
C SER A 281 -61.33 11.64 6.89
N ARG A 282 -62.38 10.96 6.41
CA ARG A 282 -62.99 10.94 5.07
C ARG A 282 -63.41 12.29 4.48
N PRO A 283 -63.55 12.37 3.14
CA PRO A 283 -64.12 13.52 2.45
C PRO A 283 -65.66 13.51 2.46
N ARG A 284 -66.27 14.70 2.49
CA ARG A 284 -67.66 14.94 2.09
C ARG A 284 -67.66 15.81 0.84
N ARG A 285 -68.35 15.39 -0.22
CA ARG A 285 -69.44 16.17 -0.83
C ARG A 285 -70.14 15.37 -1.93
N ARG A 286 -71.45 15.25 -1.71
CA ARG A 286 -72.59 15.06 -2.63
C ARG A 286 -72.54 13.90 -3.60
#